data_AF-A0A2W1MS93-F1
#
_entry.id   AF-A0A2W1MS93-F1
#
_cell.length_a   1.000
_cell.length_b   1.000
_cell.length_c   1.000
_cell.angle_alpha   90.00
_cell.angle_beta   90.00
_cell.angle_gamma   90.00
#
_symmetry.space_group_name_H-M   'P 1'
#
loop_
_entity.id
_entity.type
_entity.pdbx_description
1 polymer ?
#
loop_
_entity_poly.entity_id
_entity_poly.type
_entity_poly.pdbx_seq_one_letter_code
_entity_poly.pdbx_strand_id
1 'polypeptide(L)'
;MNAAPLALWAEILISLFLLLGAAFVLIGAIGLFRLPDFFMRLHGPTKATTLGVGSLVVASLIYFSTTREGLSLHELLISLFLFISAPVSAYMLAKAAVLQQLPLTPRTRGKPWEQ
;
A
#
# COMPACT_ATOMS: atom_id res chain seq x y z
N MET A 1 -12.22 31.10 -9.64
CA MET A 1 -11.32 30.09 -10.24
C MET A 1 -12.21 28.98 -10.79
N ASN A 2 -12.61 29.07 -12.05
CA ASN A 2 -13.38 28.00 -12.69
C ASN A 2 -12.38 26.91 -13.10
N ALA A 3 -12.24 25.87 -12.29
CA ALA A 3 -11.70 24.62 -12.80
C ALA A 3 -12.66 24.17 -13.90
N ALA A 4 -12.14 23.98 -15.13
CA ALA A 4 -12.93 23.29 -16.14
C ALA A 4 -13.37 21.94 -15.54
N PRO A 5 -14.65 21.54 -15.68
CA PRO A 5 -15.11 20.29 -15.12
C PRO A 5 -14.28 19.15 -15.68
N LEU A 6 -13.81 18.25 -14.80
CA LEU A 6 -13.13 17.04 -15.20
C LEU A 6 -14.08 16.22 -16.07
N ALA A 7 -13.53 15.44 -17.00
CA ALA A 7 -14.36 14.52 -17.74
C ALA A 7 -14.99 13.52 -16.75
N LEU A 8 -16.31 13.29 -16.84
CA LEU A 8 -17.07 12.46 -15.89
C LEU A 8 -16.44 11.07 -15.67
N TRP A 9 -15.87 10.47 -16.72
CA TRP A 9 -15.20 9.18 -16.63
C TRP A 9 -13.97 9.24 -15.69
N ALA A 10 -13.24 10.35 -15.69
CA ALA A 10 -12.07 10.55 -14.84
C ALA A 10 -12.49 10.72 -13.37
N GLU A 11 -13.55 11.48 -13.10
CA GLU A 11 -14.11 11.65 -11.75
C GLU A 11 -14.53 10.31 -11.14
N ILE A 12 -15.20 9.46 -11.93
CA ILE A 12 -15.61 8.11 -11.51
C ILE A 12 -14.40 7.25 -11.18
N LEU A 13 -13.38 7.23 -12.05
CA LEU A 13 -12.17 6.43 -11.82
C LEU A 13 -11.41 6.93 -10.59
N ILE A 14 -11.20 8.24 -10.45
CA ILE A 14 -10.52 8.83 -9.30
C ILE A 14 -11.25 8.45 -8.01
N SER A 15 -12.57 8.62 -7.97
CA SER A 15 -13.39 8.29 -6.81
C SER A 15 -13.30 6.80 -6.45
N LEU A 16 -13.34 5.92 -7.46
CA LEU A 16 -13.20 4.49 -7.28
C LEU A 16 -11.84 4.12 -6.66
N PHE A 17 -10.75 4.65 -7.22
CA PHE A 17 -9.39 4.38 -6.72
C PHE A 17 -9.17 4.97 -5.32
N LEU A 18 -9.76 6.13 -5.00
CA LEU A 18 -9.72 6.70 -3.65
C LEU A 18 -10.44 5.80 -2.64
N LEU A 19 -11.64 5.33 -2.97
CA LEU A 19 -12.41 4.44 -2.09
C LEU A 19 -11.73 3.08 -1.91
N LEU A 20 -11.23 2.49 -2.99
CA LEU A 20 -10.45 1.25 -2.93
C LEU A 20 -9.17 1.44 -2.10
N GLY A 21 -8.44 2.53 -2.35
CA GLY A 21 -7.22 2.86 -1.62
C GLY A 21 -7.48 2.99 -0.12
N ALA A 22 -8.50 3.76 0.26
CA ALA A 22 -8.91 3.94 1.64
C ALA A 22 -9.34 2.62 2.29
N ALA A 23 -10.11 1.79 1.59
CA ALA A 23 -10.53 0.48 2.08
C ALA A 23 -9.33 -0.44 2.37
N PHE A 24 -8.35 -0.53 1.46
CA PHE A 24 -7.15 -1.35 1.67
C PHE A 24 -6.24 -0.81 2.77
N VAL A 25 -6.10 0.51 2.90
CA VAL A 25 -5.37 1.11 4.02
C VAL A 25 -6.03 0.76 5.35
N LEU A 26 -7.36 0.88 5.43
CA LEU A 26 -8.13 0.51 6.63
C LEU A 26 -8.01 -0.98 6.95
N ILE A 27 -8.21 -1.86 5.96
CA ILE A 27 -8.07 -3.31 6.11
C ILE A 27 -6.65 -3.66 6.57
N GLY A 28 -5.63 -3.02 6.01
CA GLY A 28 -4.25 -3.27 6.41
C GLY A 28 -3.93 -2.80 7.83
N ALA A 29 -4.49 -1.67 8.27
CA ALA A 29 -4.39 -1.20 9.65
C ALA A 29 -5.09 -2.15 10.63
N ILE A 30 -6.31 -2.61 10.28
CA ILE A 30 -7.03 -3.62 11.06
C ILE A 30 -6.24 -4.94 11.10
N GLY A 31 -5.66 -5.36 9.98
CA GLY A 31 -4.81 -6.55 9.89
C GLY A 31 -3.57 -6.44 10.79
N LEU A 32 -2.91 -5.27 10.81
CA LEU A 32 -1.78 -5.01 11.70
C LEU A 32 -2.19 -5.07 13.19
N PHE A 33 -3.39 -4.63 13.53
CA PHE A 33 -3.87 -4.65 14.91
C PHE A 33 -4.38 -6.04 15.35
N ARG A 34 -5.06 -6.77 14.45
CA ARG A 34 -5.87 -7.95 14.81
C ARG A 34 -5.17 -9.29 14.54
N LEU A 35 -4.19 -9.36 13.64
CA LEU A 35 -3.53 -10.62 13.30
C LEU A 35 -2.63 -11.12 14.45
N PRO A 36 -2.54 -12.44 14.66
CA PRO A 36 -2.04 -13.02 15.91
C PRO A 36 -0.53 -12.97 16.09
N ASP A 37 0.24 -13.11 15.01
CA ASP A 37 1.71 -13.12 15.07
C ASP A 37 2.36 -12.06 14.17
N PHE A 38 3.64 -11.80 14.37
CA PHE A 38 4.39 -10.78 13.63
C PHE A 38 4.36 -11.00 12.10
N PHE A 39 4.57 -12.22 11.63
CA PHE A 39 4.63 -12.54 10.21
C PHE A 39 3.26 -12.37 9.55
N MET A 40 2.19 -12.80 10.22
CA MET A 40 0.81 -12.57 9.79
C MET A 40 0.49 -11.08 9.79
N ARG A 41 0.84 -10.36 10.85
CA ARG A 41 0.64 -8.90 10.96
C ARG A 41 1.32 -8.15 9.82
N LEU A 42 2.50 -8.60 9.37
CA LEU A 42 3.24 -7.97 8.27
C LEU A 42 2.47 -7.97 6.93
N HIS A 43 1.54 -8.90 6.72
CA HIS A 43 0.66 -8.89 5.54
C HIS A 43 -0.31 -7.69 5.54
N GLY A 44 -0.69 -7.17 6.72
CA GLY A 44 -1.58 -6.01 6.83
C GLY A 44 -0.95 -4.75 6.23
N PRO A 45 0.16 -4.24 6.80
CA PRO A 45 0.86 -3.07 6.28
C PRO A 45 1.31 -3.21 4.83
N THR A 46 1.80 -4.39 4.42
CA THR A 46 2.23 -4.60 3.03
C THR A 46 1.08 -4.49 2.02
N LYS A 47 -0.14 -4.98 2.35
CA LYS A 47 -1.33 -4.76 1.52
C LYS A 47 -1.79 -3.30 1.53
N ALA A 48 -1.73 -2.63 2.69
CA ALA A 48 -2.06 -1.21 2.79
C ALA A 48 -1.15 -0.34 1.92
N THR A 49 0.16 -0.60 1.88
CA THR A 49 1.09 0.20 1.08
C THR A 49 1.02 -0.13 -0.41
N THR A 50 0.95 -1.41 -0.77
CA THR A 50 0.95 -1.82 -2.19
C THR A 50 -0.38 -1.54 -2.89
N LEU A 51 -1.49 -2.06 -2.37
CA LEU A 51 -2.81 -1.87 -2.98
C LEU A 51 -3.47 -0.58 -2.52
N GLY A 52 -3.38 -0.24 -1.24
CA GLY A 52 -4.00 0.96 -0.68
C GLY A 52 -3.37 2.23 -1.23
N VAL A 53 -2.13 2.51 -0.83
CA VAL A 53 -1.42 3.71 -1.29
C VAL A 53 -1.14 3.66 -2.80
N GLY A 54 -0.87 2.48 -3.39
CA GLY A 54 -0.78 2.33 -4.85
C GLY A 54 -2.04 2.80 -5.59
N SER A 55 -3.24 2.48 -5.09
CA SER A 55 -4.49 2.99 -5.67
C SER A 55 -4.61 4.51 -5.54
N LEU A 56 -4.19 5.10 -4.42
CA LEU A 56 -4.17 6.55 -4.22
C LEU A 56 -3.23 7.26 -5.21
N VAL A 57 -2.07 6.65 -5.48
CA VAL A 57 -1.11 7.17 -6.48
C VAL A 57 -1.70 7.10 -7.89
N VAL A 58 -2.40 6.02 -8.25
CA VAL A 58 -3.11 5.93 -9.54
C VAL A 58 -4.21 6.99 -9.65
N ALA A 59 -4.98 7.23 -8.59
CA ALA A 59 -5.97 8.31 -8.56
C ALA A 59 -5.34 9.68 -8.80
N SER A 60 -4.19 9.95 -8.16
CA SER A 60 -3.40 11.17 -8.37
C SER A 60 -2.97 11.31 -9.83
N LEU A 61 -2.38 10.25 -10.41
CA LEU A 61 -1.89 10.25 -11.79
C LEU A 61 -3.01 10.56 -12.78
N ILE A 62 -4.20 9.99 -12.58
CA ILE A 62 -5.38 10.27 -13.43
C ILE A 62 -5.76 11.74 -13.30
N TYR A 63 -5.90 12.26 -12.08
CA TYR A 63 -6.29 13.66 -11.83
C TYR A 63 -5.32 14.67 -12.46
N PHE A 64 -4.02 14.47 -12.29
CA PHE A 64 -3.03 15.39 -12.84
C PHE A 64 -2.86 15.25 -14.35
N SER A 65 -2.97 14.03 -14.90
CA SER A 65 -2.96 13.82 -16.35
C SER A 65 -4.14 14.47 -17.05
N THR A 66 -5.29 14.63 -16.38
CA THR A 66 -6.47 15.30 -16.96
C THR A 66 -6.49 16.81 -16.73
N THR A 67 -5.73 17.32 -15.74
CA THR A 67 -5.77 18.73 -15.33
C THR A 67 -4.53 19.53 -15.77
N ARG A 68 -3.40 18.86 -16.02
CA ARG A 68 -2.14 19.47 -16.47
C ARG A 68 -1.61 18.75 -17.70
N GLU A 69 -0.97 19.49 -18.61
CA GLU A 69 -0.43 18.96 -19.88
C GLU A 69 0.84 18.08 -19.74
N GLY A 70 1.13 17.53 -18.56
CA GLY A 70 2.34 16.72 -18.38
C GLY A 70 2.34 15.84 -17.14
N LEU A 71 3.00 14.68 -17.25
CA LEU A 71 3.30 13.81 -16.12
C LEU A 71 4.19 14.56 -15.12
N SER A 72 3.69 14.77 -13.91
CA SER A 72 4.48 15.36 -12.84
C SER A 72 5.56 14.36 -12.40
N LEU A 73 6.84 14.73 -12.60
CA LEU A 73 7.97 13.91 -12.12
C LEU A 73 7.83 13.54 -10.64
N HIS A 74 7.21 14.40 -9.83
CA HIS A 74 6.97 14.15 -8.41
C HIS A 74 6.13 12.89 -8.16
N GLU A 75 5.07 12.66 -8.94
CA GLU A 75 4.18 11.50 -8.74
C GLU A 75 4.85 10.20 -9.15
N LEU A 76 5.65 10.24 -10.23
CA LEU A 76 6.47 9.11 -10.64
C LEU A 76 7.53 8.78 -9.58
N LEU A 77 8.18 9.80 -9.01
CA LEU A 77 9.14 9.62 -7.91
C LEU A 77 8.47 9.06 -6.64
N ILE A 78 7.29 9.56 -6.25
CA ILE A 78 6.54 9.05 -5.10
C ILE A 78 6.16 7.59 -5.31
N SER A 79 5.61 7.26 -6.49
CA SER A 79 5.25 5.89 -6.85
C SER A 79 6.47 4.97 -6.77
N LEU A 80 7.55 5.34 -7.47
CA LEU A 80 8.77 4.55 -7.52
C LEU A 80 9.37 4.31 -6.13
N PHE A 81 9.53 5.38 -5.35
CA PHE A 81 10.11 5.29 -4.02
C PHE A 81 9.26 4.43 -3.09
N LEU A 82 7.94 4.58 -3.14
CA LEU A 82 7.03 3.80 -2.30
C LEU A 82 7.02 2.32 -2.69
N PHE A 83 6.98 2.01 -3.99
CA PHE A 83 6.99 0.64 -4.49
C PHE A 83 8.31 -0.09 -4.24
N ILE A 84 9.43 0.61 -4.14
CA ILE A 84 10.73 0.01 -3.77
C ILE A 84 10.87 -0.09 -2.26
N SER A 85 10.58 0.98 -1.53
CA SER A 85 10.79 1.02 -0.07
C SER A 85 9.91 0.02 0.68
N ALA A 86 8.63 -0.10 0.32
CA ALA A 86 7.70 -0.99 1.01
C ALA A 86 8.13 -2.48 1.01
N PRO A 87 8.43 -3.13 -0.14
CA PRO A 87 8.87 -4.52 -0.15
C PRO A 87 10.25 -4.71 0.46
N VAL A 88 11.18 -3.76 0.29
CA VAL A 88 12.50 -3.82 0.90
C VAL A 88 12.39 -3.77 2.43
N SER A 89 11.62 -2.82 2.98
CA SER A 89 11.37 -2.73 4.42
C SER A 89 10.68 -3.98 4.96
N ALA A 90 9.67 -4.51 4.27
CA ALA A 90 8.99 -5.73 4.68
C ALA A 90 9.94 -6.94 4.69
N TYR A 91 10.78 -7.09 3.66
CA TYR A 91 11.78 -8.16 3.61
C TYR A 91 12.79 -8.05 4.75
N MET A 92 13.34 -6.85 4.99
CA MET A 92 14.29 -6.63 6.09
C MET A 92 13.68 -6.91 7.45
N LEU A 93 12.43 -6.48 7.69
CA LEU A 93 11.69 -6.78 8.91
C LEU A 93 11.44 -8.27 9.10
N ALA A 94 11.03 -8.98 8.04
CA ALA A 94 10.82 -10.43 8.10
C ALA A 94 12.15 -11.16 8.40
N LYS A 95 13.24 -10.80 7.71
CA LYS A 95 14.56 -11.39 7.93
C LYS A 95 15.04 -11.16 9.36
N ALA A 96 14.88 -9.94 9.89
CA ALA A 96 15.23 -9.62 11.27
C ALA A 96 14.40 -10.45 12.28
N ALA A 97 13.10 -10.61 12.03
CA ALA A 97 12.23 -11.42 12.87
C ALA A 97 12.61 -12.91 12.90
N VAL A 98 13.05 -13.46 11.75
CA VAL A 98 13.59 -14.84 11.68
C VAL A 98 14.87 -14.95 12.49
N LEU A 99 15.81 -14.01 12.31
CA LEU A 99 17.08 -14.00 13.04
C LEU A 99 16.90 -13.88 14.56
N GLN A 100 15.90 -13.12 15.00
CA GLN A 100 15.56 -12.98 16.42
C GLN A 100 14.68 -14.12 16.96
N GLN A 101 14.24 -15.05 16.10
CA GLN A 101 13.35 -16.16 16.46
C GLN A 101 12.11 -15.68 17.22
N LEU A 102 11.43 -14.65 16.68
CA LEU A 102 10.24 -14.09 17.34
C LEU A 102 9.21 -15.19 17.67
N PRO A 103 8.58 -15.11 18.86
CA PRO A 103 7.64 -16.14 19.29
C PRO A 103 6.45 -16.21 18.34
N LEU A 104 6.09 -17.42 17.93
CA LEU A 104 4.90 -17.69 17.14
C LEU A 104 3.72 -17.98 18.06
N THR A 105 2.52 -17.61 17.62
CA THR A 105 1.30 -17.93 18.35
C THR A 105 0.93 -19.40 18.08
N PRO A 106 0.47 -20.19 19.07
CA PRO A 106 0.08 -21.60 18.84
C PRO A 106 -1.02 -21.82 17.80
N ARG A 107 -1.75 -20.76 17.44
CA ARG A 107 -2.81 -20.76 16.41
C ARG A 107 -2.25 -20.73 14.98
N THR A 108 -0.95 -20.50 14.81
CA THR A 108 -0.32 -20.27 13.51
C THR A 108 0.63 -21.42 13.19
N ARG A 109 0.83 -21.68 11.90
CA ARG A 109 1.62 -22.83 11.40
C ARG A 109 2.83 -22.32 10.62
N GLY A 110 3.92 -23.07 10.70
CA GLY A 110 5.18 -22.76 10.02
C GLY A 110 6.31 -22.54 11.02
N LYS A 111 7.54 -22.83 10.59
CA LYS A 111 8.77 -22.57 11.35
C LYS A 111 9.77 -21.86 10.43
N PRO A 112 9.73 -20.51 10.40
CA PRO A 112 10.52 -19.72 9.45
C PRO A 112 12.04 -19.90 9.54
N TRP A 113 12.53 -20.39 10.68
CA TRP A 113 13.96 -20.64 10.94
C TRP A 113 14.44 -22.04 10.54
N GLU A 114 13.54 -22.96 10.19
CA GLU A 114 13.89 -24.30 9.67
C GLU A 114 13.94 -24.34 8.14
N GLN A 115 13.90 -23.18 7.47
CA GLN A 115 13.95 -22.99 6.02
C GLN A 115 15.34 -22.56 5.56
#